data_AF-A0A231GSI9-F1
#
_entry.id   AF-A0A231GSI9-F1
#
_cell.length_a   1.000
_cell.length_b   1.000
_cell.length_c   1.000
_cell.angle_alpha   90.00
_cell.angle_beta   90.00
_cell.angle_gamma   90.00
#
_symmetry.space_group_name_H-M   'P 1'
#
loop_
_entity.id
_entity.type
_entity.pdbx_description
1 polymer ?
#
loop_
_entity_poly.entity_id
_entity_poly.type
_entity_poly.pdbx_seq_one_letter_code
_entity_poly.pdbx_strand_id
1 'polypeptide(L)' 'MTPFERKIVHDAVAAVEGVSSESEGVEPNRHVVVVPA' A
#
# COMPACT_ATOMS: atom_id res chain seq x y z
N MET A 1 -4.79 9.44 -3.76
CA MET A 1 -4.41 8.40 -4.73
C MET A 1 -5.63 7.54 -5.06
N THR A 2 -5.78 7.14 -6.32
CA THR A 2 -6.89 6.30 -6.77
C THR A 2 -6.75 4.86 -6.23
N PRO A 3 -7.83 4.06 -6.21
CA PRO A 3 -7.73 2.63 -5.91
C PRO A 3 -6.73 1.89 -6.80
N PHE A 4 -6.63 2.27 -8.08
CA PHE A 4 -5.70 1.65 -9.03
C PHE A 4 -4.23 1.94 -8.69
N GLU A 5 -3.91 3.19 -8.37
CA GLU A 5 -2.56 3.58 -7.92
C GLU A 5 -2.15 2.82 -6.66
N ARG A 6 -3.06 2.64 -5.69
CA ARG A 6 -2.77 1.82 -4.50
C ARG A 6 -2.47 0.38 -4.83
N LYS A 7 -3.22 -0.22 -5.76
CA LYS A 7 -2.99 -1.59 -6.20
C LYS A 7 -1.59 -1.75 -6.78
N ILE A 8 -1.13 -0.81 -7.62
CA ILE A 8 0.22 -0.83 -8.17
C ILE A 8 1.27 -0.83 -7.05
N VAL A 9 1.10 0.04 -6.04
CA VAL A 9 2.02 0.10 -4.89
C VAL A 9 1.99 -1.22 -4.10
N HIS A 10 0.81 -1.77 -3.82
CA HIS A 10 0.68 -3.06 -3.13
C HIS A 10 1.37 -4.19 -3.90
N ASP A 11 1.13 -4.29 -5.21
CA ASP A 11 1.73 -5.31 -6.07
C ASP A 11 3.27 -5.17 -6.10
N ALA A 12 3.79 -3.93 -6.07
CA ALA A 12 5.24 -3.67 -5.99
C ALA A 12 5.83 -4.02 -4.61
N VAL A 13 5.15 -3.70 -3.51
CA VAL A 13 5.62 -4.02 -2.15
C VAL A 13 5.61 -5.53 -1.92
N ALA A 14 4.63 -6.26 -2.45
CA ALA A 14 4.55 -7.71 -2.32
C ALA A 14 5.73 -8.47 -2.96
N ALA A 15 6.51 -7.82 -3.84
CA ALA A 15 7.73 -8.40 -4.42
C ALA A 15 8.98 -8.23 -3.52
N VAL A 16 8.87 -7.52 -2.40
CA VAL A 16 9.97 -7.27 -1.46
C VAL A 16 9.82 -8.19 -0.24
N GLU A 17 10.82 -9.00 0.04
CA GLU A 17 10.80 -9.89 1.22
C GLU A 17 10.88 -9.11 2.54
N GLY A 18 10.18 -9.59 3.56
CA GLY A 18 10.23 -9.04 4.92
C GLY A 18 9.36 -7.81 5.16
N VAL A 19 8.51 -7.43 4.21
CA VAL A 19 7.55 -6.33 4.36
C VAL A 19 6.16 -6.71 3.85
N SER A 20 5.15 -6.03 4.37
CA SER A 20 3.77 -6.08 3.88
C SER A 20 3.22 -4.66 3.72
N SER A 21 2.09 -4.52 3.02
CA SER A 21 1.47 -3.22 2.80
C SER A 21 -0.03 -3.23 3.08
N GLU A 22 -0.50 -2.14 3.68
CA GLU A 22 -1.90 -1.93 4.04
C GLU A 22 -2.38 -0.56 3.56
N SER A 23 -3.67 -0.42 3.29
CA SER A 23 -4.27 0.86 2.93
C SER A 23 -4.99 1.47 4.13
N GLU A 24 -4.50 2.60 4.63
CA GLU A 24 -5.07 3.28 5.80
C GLU A 24 -5.69 4.65 5.45
N GLY A 25 -6.51 5.14 6.38
CA GLY A 25 -7.20 6.42 6.26
C GLY A 25 -8.44 6.40 5.36
N VAL A 26 -9.03 7.59 5.21
CA VAL A 26 -10.23 7.85 4.38
C VAL A 26 -9.94 8.95 3.38
N GLU A 27 -10.70 9.00 2.28
CA GLU A 27 -10.53 10.02 1.24
C GLU A 27 -10.71 11.44 1.83
N PRO A 28 -9.85 12.42 1.49
CA PRO A 28 -8.78 12.39 0.49
C PRO A 28 -7.42 11.87 0.98
N ASN A 29 -7.29 11.62 2.29
CA ASN A 29 -6.02 11.29 2.94
C ASN A 29 -5.74 9.78 2.98
N ARG A 30 -6.41 8.98 2.13
CA ARG A 30 -6.20 7.53 2.06
C ARG A 30 -4.85 7.23 1.40
N HIS A 31 -4.03 6.43 2.06
CA HIS A 31 -2.65 6.16 1.66
C HIS A 31 -2.25 4.70 1.92
N VAL A 32 -1.12 4.28 1.34
CA VAL A 32 -0.52 2.97 1.58
C VAL A 32 0.55 3.10 2.67
N VAL A 33 0.52 2.20 3.64
CA VAL A 33 1.52 2.05 4.69
C VAL A 33 2.28 0.75 4.42
N VAL A 34 3.60 0.78 4.62
CA VAL A 34 4.45 -0.41 4.51
C VAL A 34 4.97 -0.74 5.89
N VAL A 35 4.80 -1.99 6.31
CA VAL A 35 5.17 -2.47 7.64
C VAL A 35 6.05 -3.71 7.52
N PRO A 36 6.92 -4.02 8.50
CA PRO A 36 7.61 -5.31 8.55
C PRO A 36 6.59 -6.46 8.52
N ALA A 37 6.93 -7.53 7.78
CA ALA A 37 6.11 -8.75 7.72
C ALA A 37 6.21 -9.58 9.01
#